data_AF-A0A532CM30-F1
#
_entry.id   AF-A0A532CM30-F1
#
_cell.length_a   1.000
_cell.length_b   1.000
_cell.length_c   1.000
_cell.angle_alpha   90.00
_cell.angle_beta   90.00
_cell.angle_gamma   90.00
#
_symmetry.space_group_name_H-M   'P 1'
#
loop_
_entity.id
_entity.type
_entity.pdbx_description
1 polymer ?
#
loop_
_entity_poly.entity_id
_entity_poly.type
_entity_poly.pdbx_seq_one_letter_code
_entity_poly.pdbx_strand_id
1 'polypeptide(L)'
;MTKNQKPRRAAPLAKKGNRPSPMTAAELLLEVGVEELPYQFIAPALAALKESAEQLFKDQRLAFQAVRTMGTPRRLALVVEGLATQQASMVKEAMGPSKAVAFDQAGQPTRAATGFAAGQGVSVQDLQVRQIPKGEYLFAVKHEEGRPTNVVLKEFLPQLISKLSFPKAMKWNSTGVRFARPVRWLVAAAAKTKSRVSRRKGLWFETPSPI
;
A
#
# COMPACT_ATOMS: atom_id res chain seq x y z
N MET A 1 -32.48 -56.41 -31.45
CA MET A 1 -31.33 -55.88 -30.68
C MET A 1 -31.39 -54.34 -30.72
N THR A 2 -32.06 -53.71 -29.76
CA THR A 2 -32.21 -52.24 -29.70
C THR A 2 -31.53 -51.75 -28.44
N LYS A 3 -30.37 -51.08 -28.60
CA LYS A 3 -29.55 -50.54 -27.51
C LYS A 3 -30.21 -49.28 -26.95
N ASN A 4 -30.60 -49.37 -25.68
CA ASN A 4 -31.14 -48.28 -24.87
C ASN A 4 -29.99 -47.34 -24.44
N GLN A 5 -29.93 -46.11 -24.95
CA GLN A 5 -28.93 -45.11 -24.52
C GLN A 5 -29.51 -44.23 -23.40
N LYS A 6 -28.93 -44.33 -22.20
CA LYS A 6 -29.17 -43.46 -21.04
C LYS A 6 -28.61 -42.05 -21.31
N PRO A 7 -29.30 -40.96 -20.93
CA PRO A 7 -28.74 -39.62 -21.03
C PRO A 7 -27.65 -39.38 -19.97
N ARG A 8 -26.50 -38.85 -20.38
CA ARG A 8 -25.37 -38.47 -19.50
C ARG A 8 -25.77 -37.30 -18.59
N ARG A 9 -25.69 -37.50 -17.27
CA ARG A 9 -25.78 -36.42 -16.25
C ARG A 9 -24.66 -35.39 -16.45
N ALA A 10 -25.02 -34.10 -16.48
CA ALA A 10 -24.08 -33.00 -16.50
C ALA A 10 -23.23 -32.97 -15.21
N ALA A 11 -21.92 -32.73 -15.35
CA ALA A 11 -20.98 -32.59 -14.24
C ALA A 11 -21.27 -31.33 -13.40
N PRO A 12 -21.04 -31.34 -12.08
CA PRO A 12 -21.23 -30.16 -11.26
C PRO A 12 -20.17 -29.11 -11.57
N LEU A 13 -20.60 -27.86 -11.79
CA LEU A 13 -19.75 -26.70 -12.01
C LEU A 13 -18.80 -26.50 -10.82
N ALA A 14 -17.50 -26.52 -11.09
CA ALA A 14 -16.45 -26.26 -10.11
C ALA A 14 -16.66 -24.90 -9.43
N LYS A 15 -16.60 -24.87 -8.10
CA LYS A 15 -16.61 -23.66 -7.28
C LYS A 15 -15.50 -22.72 -7.77
N LYS A 16 -15.87 -21.54 -8.26
CA LYS A 16 -14.93 -20.47 -8.62
C LYS A 16 -14.06 -20.17 -7.40
N GLY A 17 -12.77 -20.53 -7.49
CA GLY A 17 -11.76 -20.09 -6.55
C GLY A 17 -11.77 -18.56 -6.42
N ASN A 18 -11.56 -18.09 -5.20
CA ASN A 18 -11.52 -16.68 -4.82
C ASN A 18 -10.47 -15.95 -5.67
N ARG A 19 -10.89 -15.35 -6.80
CA ARG A 19 -10.02 -14.43 -7.54
C ARG A 19 -9.87 -13.19 -6.67
N PRO A 20 -8.65 -12.71 -6.39
CA PRO A 20 -8.50 -11.42 -5.75
C PRO A 20 -9.25 -10.39 -6.61
N SER A 21 -10.14 -9.64 -5.96
CA SER A 21 -10.86 -8.52 -6.57
C SER A 21 -9.87 -7.64 -7.33
N PRO A 22 -10.21 -7.12 -8.53
CA PRO A 22 -9.31 -6.25 -9.26
C PRO A 22 -8.93 -5.08 -8.34
N MET A 23 -7.66 -5.00 -7.97
CA MET A 23 -7.15 -3.84 -7.23
C MET A 23 -7.45 -2.62 -8.09
N THR A 24 -8.36 -1.77 -7.63
CA THR A 24 -8.59 -0.48 -8.27
C THR A 24 -7.28 0.31 -8.12
N ALA A 25 -6.68 0.63 -9.26
CA ALA A 25 -5.41 1.31 -9.35
C ALA A 25 -5.63 2.79 -9.67
N ALA A 26 -4.75 3.63 -9.13
CA ALA A 26 -4.72 5.07 -9.34
C ALA A 26 -3.36 5.52 -9.86
N GLU A 27 -3.37 6.66 -10.53
CA GLU A 27 -2.18 7.43 -10.86
C GLU A 27 -2.08 8.59 -9.88
N LEU A 28 -0.88 8.80 -9.32
CA LEU A 28 -0.56 9.93 -8.46
C LEU A 28 0.45 10.84 -9.14
N LEU A 29 0.13 12.12 -9.19
CA LEU A 29 1.07 13.20 -9.51
C LEU A 29 1.29 14.04 -8.25
N LEU A 30 2.54 14.19 -7.84
CA LEU A 30 2.98 15.20 -6.88
C LEU A 30 3.94 16.16 -7.59
N GLU A 31 3.66 17.44 -7.49
CA GLU A 31 4.52 18.50 -8.03
C GLU A 31 4.85 19.54 -6.96
N VAL A 32 6.12 19.92 -6.92
CA VAL A 32 6.68 20.94 -6.04
C VAL A 32 7.21 22.07 -6.91
N GLY A 33 6.51 23.20 -6.91
CA GLY A 33 6.95 24.42 -7.56
C GLY A 33 7.85 25.24 -6.66
N VAL A 34 9.01 25.63 -7.16
CA VAL A 34 10.05 26.33 -6.39
C VAL A 34 10.63 27.48 -7.17
N GLU A 35 11.29 28.42 -6.50
CA GLU A 35 12.22 29.31 -7.18
C GLU A 35 13.39 28.54 -7.80
N GLU A 36 14.19 29.22 -8.61
CA GLU A 36 15.26 28.60 -9.38
C GLU A 36 16.29 27.87 -8.50
N LEU A 37 16.26 26.54 -8.60
CA LEU A 37 17.21 25.63 -7.99
C LEU A 37 18.54 25.65 -8.75
N PRO A 38 19.67 25.62 -8.03
CA PRO A 38 20.95 25.29 -8.64
C PRO A 38 20.85 23.94 -9.38
N TYR A 39 21.35 23.89 -10.62
CA TYR A 39 21.28 22.70 -11.47
C TYR A 39 21.75 21.41 -10.75
N GLN A 40 22.86 21.53 -10.02
CA GLN A 40 23.45 20.44 -9.22
C GLN A 40 22.53 19.85 -8.13
N PHE A 41 21.47 20.56 -7.72
CA PHE A 41 20.53 20.07 -6.70
C PHE A 41 19.36 19.27 -7.29
N ILE A 42 19.09 19.41 -8.59
CA ILE A 42 17.88 18.84 -9.20
C ILE A 42 17.98 17.32 -9.24
N ALA A 43 19.01 16.75 -9.86
CA ALA A 43 19.14 15.29 -10.01
C ALA A 43 19.20 14.55 -8.66
N PRO A 44 19.99 15.00 -7.65
CA PRO A 44 19.97 14.39 -6.33
C PRO A 44 18.60 14.47 -5.64
N ALA A 45 17.90 15.60 -5.76
CA ALA A 45 16.58 15.76 -5.16
C ALA A 45 15.53 14.85 -5.80
N LEU A 46 15.57 14.67 -7.13
CA LEU A 46 14.68 13.74 -7.83
C LEU A 46 14.96 12.29 -7.42
N ALA A 47 16.23 11.89 -7.30
CA ALA A 47 16.60 10.56 -6.84
C ALA A 47 16.12 10.30 -5.40
N ALA A 48 16.38 11.23 -4.49
CA ALA A 48 15.93 11.14 -3.10
C ALA A 48 14.40 11.12 -2.97
N LEU A 49 13.69 11.92 -3.79
CA LEU A 49 12.23 11.94 -3.83
C LEU A 49 11.67 10.60 -4.27
N LYS A 50 12.25 10.00 -5.32
CA LYS A 50 11.87 8.67 -5.81
C LYS A 50 12.06 7.61 -4.73
N GLU A 51 13.26 7.51 -4.17
CA GLU A 51 13.60 6.50 -3.16
C GLU A 51 12.71 6.64 -1.91
N SER A 52 12.53 7.87 -1.42
CA SER A 52 11.69 8.14 -0.26
C SER A 52 10.22 7.80 -0.52
N ALA A 53 9.73 8.02 -1.76
CA ALA A 53 8.36 7.69 -2.13
C ALA A 53 8.15 6.17 -2.19
N GLU A 54 9.07 5.45 -2.83
CA GLU A 54 9.04 3.97 -2.89
C GLU A 54 9.07 3.36 -1.48
N GLN A 55 9.92 3.87 -0.60
CA GLN A 55 10.00 3.42 0.79
C GLN A 55 8.70 3.73 1.55
N LEU A 56 8.16 4.94 1.41
CA LEU A 56 6.88 5.33 2.01
C LEU A 56 5.76 4.39 1.60
N PHE A 57 5.62 4.08 0.31
CA PHE A 57 4.55 3.19 -0.14
C PHE A 57 4.73 1.76 0.39
N LYS A 58 5.97 1.26 0.46
CA LYS A 58 6.28 -0.04 1.10
C LYS A 58 5.90 -0.05 2.58
N ASP A 59 6.35 0.95 3.34
CA ASP A 59 6.07 1.07 4.78
C ASP A 59 4.57 1.18 5.05
N GLN A 60 3.86 1.90 4.18
CA GLN A 60 2.41 2.05 4.23
C GLN A 60 1.66 0.92 3.54
N ARG A 61 2.30 -0.18 3.14
CA ARG A 61 1.65 -1.35 2.51
C ARG A 61 0.74 -0.98 1.33
N LEU A 62 1.16 0.03 0.56
CA LEU A 62 0.51 0.47 -0.66
C LEU A 62 1.26 -0.12 -1.84
N ALA A 63 0.61 -1.03 -2.56
CA ALA A 63 1.17 -1.55 -3.80
C ALA A 63 1.22 -0.45 -4.88
N PHE A 64 2.25 -0.47 -5.70
CA PHE A 64 2.42 0.43 -6.85
C PHE A 64 3.15 -0.33 -7.98
N GLN A 65 3.04 0.15 -9.21
CA GLN A 65 3.71 -0.47 -10.38
C GLN A 65 5.04 0.21 -10.70
N ALA A 66 5.04 1.54 -10.76
CA ALA A 66 6.24 2.29 -11.09
C ALA A 66 6.23 3.66 -10.42
N VAL A 67 7.44 4.15 -10.10
CA VAL A 67 7.67 5.51 -9.61
C VAL A 67 8.67 6.19 -10.55
N ARG A 68 8.29 7.37 -11.04
CA ARG A 68 9.11 8.20 -11.93
C ARG A 68 9.22 9.60 -11.37
N THR A 69 10.33 10.26 -11.64
CA THR A 69 10.57 11.64 -11.24
C THR A 69 11.06 12.46 -12.42
N MET A 70 10.59 13.69 -12.51
CA MET A 70 10.97 14.63 -13.57
C MET A 70 11.20 16.00 -12.92
N GLY A 71 12.12 16.80 -13.47
CA GLY A 71 12.37 18.11 -12.88
C GLY A 71 12.97 19.11 -13.86
N THR A 72 12.76 20.38 -13.50
CA THR A 72 13.36 21.56 -14.11
C THR A 72 13.88 22.43 -12.95
N PRO A 73 14.66 23.49 -13.21
CA PRO A 73 15.13 24.38 -12.14
C PRO A 73 14.01 24.96 -11.25
N ARG A 74 12.76 25.04 -11.74
CA ARG A 74 11.62 25.58 -10.97
C ARG A 74 10.55 24.55 -10.59
N ARG A 75 10.78 23.25 -10.88
CA ARG A 75 9.77 22.20 -10.66
C ARG A 75 10.42 20.86 -10.36
N LEU A 76 9.98 20.19 -9.31
CA LEU A 76 10.24 18.77 -9.07
C LEU A 76 8.91 18.02 -9.12
N ALA A 77 8.84 16.92 -9.85
CA ALA A 77 7.63 16.13 -10.04
C ALA A 77 7.89 14.65 -9.74
N LEU A 78 6.90 14.00 -9.14
CA LEU A 78 6.83 12.57 -8.84
C LEU A 78 5.54 12.04 -9.47
N VAL A 79 5.67 10.99 -10.29
CA VAL A 79 4.56 10.28 -10.91
C VAL A 79 4.58 8.84 -10.44
N VAL A 80 3.45 8.35 -9.94
CA VAL A 80 3.29 6.97 -9.49
C VAL A 80 2.19 6.31 -10.30
N GLU A 81 2.54 5.21 -10.96
CA GLU A 81 1.63 4.41 -11.77
C GLU A 81 1.15 3.20 -10.96
N GLY A 82 -0.12 2.84 -11.15
CA GLY A 82 -0.66 1.62 -10.58
C GLY A 82 -0.75 1.62 -9.05
N LEU A 83 -0.87 2.79 -8.42
CA LEU A 83 -0.96 2.91 -6.96
C LEU A 83 -2.29 2.33 -6.47
N ALA A 84 -2.25 1.41 -5.51
CA ALA A 84 -3.44 0.84 -4.91
C ALA A 84 -4.32 1.95 -4.32
N THR A 85 -5.64 1.86 -4.50
CA THR A 85 -6.58 2.84 -3.89
C THR A 85 -6.86 2.59 -2.42
N GLN A 86 -6.36 1.48 -1.86
CA GLN A 86 -6.49 1.12 -0.46
C GLN A 86 -5.19 0.44 0.01
N GLN A 87 -4.76 0.81 1.22
CA GLN A 87 -3.67 0.14 1.93
C GLN A 87 -4.04 -1.32 2.19
N ALA A 88 -3.07 -2.23 2.14
CA ALA A 88 -3.33 -3.62 2.51
C ALA A 88 -3.60 -3.74 4.02
N SER A 89 -4.69 -4.43 4.36
CA SER A 89 -4.98 -4.84 5.73
C SER A 89 -3.91 -5.81 6.23
N MET A 90 -3.64 -5.81 7.53
CA MET A 90 -2.63 -6.66 8.14
C MET A 90 -3.18 -7.32 9.39
N VAL A 91 -2.80 -8.58 9.60
CA VAL A 91 -3.06 -9.28 10.86
C VAL A 91 -1.78 -9.20 11.70
N LYS A 92 -1.89 -8.59 12.89
CA LYS A 92 -0.82 -8.59 13.88
C LYS A 92 -1.10 -9.67 14.91
N GLU A 93 -0.12 -10.53 15.15
CA GLU A 93 -0.19 -11.55 16.19
C GLU A 93 0.85 -11.24 17.26
N ALA A 94 0.42 -11.23 18.52
CA ALA A 94 1.31 -11.13 19.67
C ALA A 94 1.16 -12.39 20.53
N MET A 95 2.26 -13.04 20.85
CA MET A 95 2.31 -14.16 21.78
C MET A 95 2.36 -13.63 23.21
N GLY A 96 1.48 -14.13 24.07
CA GLY A 96 1.33 -13.76 25.46
C GLY A 96 1.88 -14.82 26.42
N PRO A 97 1.38 -14.87 27.66
CA PRO A 97 1.77 -15.89 28.63
C PRO A 97 1.27 -17.30 28.24
N SER A 98 1.83 -18.33 28.86
CA SER A 98 1.32 -19.70 28.69
C SER A 98 -0.08 -19.83 29.29
N LYS A 99 -0.88 -20.77 28.78
CA LYS A 99 -2.24 -21.03 29.30
C LYS A 99 -2.26 -21.31 30.79
N ALA A 100 -1.25 -22.04 31.29
CA ALA A 100 -1.10 -22.37 32.71
C ALA A 100 -0.88 -21.14 33.61
N VAL A 101 -0.30 -20.06 33.07
CA VAL A 101 -0.11 -18.79 33.80
C VAL A 101 -1.29 -17.84 33.58
N ALA A 102 -1.99 -17.99 32.44
CA ALA A 102 -3.09 -17.13 32.04
C ALA A 102 -4.42 -17.45 32.70
N PHE A 103 -4.66 -18.69 33.11
CA PHE A 103 -5.89 -19.13 33.77
C PHE A 103 -5.59 -19.83 35.09
N ASP A 104 -6.39 -19.56 36.10
CA ASP A 104 -6.30 -20.25 37.39
C ASP A 104 -6.98 -21.64 37.35
N GLN A 105 -6.96 -22.35 38.48
CA GLN A 105 -7.56 -23.68 38.60
C GLN A 105 -9.09 -23.67 38.40
N ALA A 106 -9.76 -22.53 38.57
CA ALA A 106 -11.18 -22.34 38.33
C ALA A 106 -11.48 -21.93 36.88
N GLY A 107 -10.45 -21.82 36.02
CA GLY A 107 -10.56 -21.38 34.64
C GLY A 107 -10.74 -19.87 34.48
N GLN A 108 -10.55 -19.08 35.55
CA GLN A 108 -10.69 -17.63 35.51
C GLN A 108 -9.39 -16.96 35.03
N PRO A 109 -9.47 -15.84 34.28
CA PRO A 109 -8.30 -15.12 33.84
C PRO A 109 -7.47 -14.56 35.01
N THR A 110 -6.16 -14.80 34.96
CA THR A 110 -5.22 -14.20 35.92
C THR A 110 -4.86 -12.77 35.52
N ARG A 111 -4.20 -12.05 36.44
CA ARG A 111 -3.63 -10.73 36.14
C ARG A 111 -2.69 -10.73 34.93
N ALA A 112 -2.00 -11.84 34.67
CA ALA A 112 -1.12 -11.95 33.51
C ALA A 112 -1.93 -11.94 32.19
N ALA A 113 -3.04 -12.68 32.14
CA ALA A 113 -3.94 -12.67 30.99
C ALA A 113 -4.61 -11.32 30.79
N THR A 114 -5.15 -10.72 31.86
CA THR A 114 -5.81 -9.41 31.79
C THR A 114 -4.85 -8.30 31.39
N GLY A 115 -3.64 -8.28 31.97
CA GLY A 115 -2.60 -7.29 31.63
C GLY A 115 -2.11 -7.44 30.20
N PHE A 116 -1.93 -8.69 29.72
CA PHE A 116 -1.59 -8.94 28.34
C PHE A 116 -2.70 -8.48 27.37
N ALA A 117 -3.96 -8.84 27.64
CA ALA A 117 -5.10 -8.42 26.84
C ALA A 117 -5.20 -6.89 26.75
N ALA A 118 -5.11 -6.20 27.90
CA ALA A 118 -5.15 -4.75 27.98
C ALA A 118 -3.98 -4.08 27.25
N GLY A 119 -2.75 -4.60 27.41
CA GLY A 119 -1.58 -4.12 26.66
C GLY A 119 -1.70 -4.34 25.16
N GLN A 120 -2.49 -5.33 24.75
CA GLN A 120 -2.85 -5.57 23.37
C GLN A 120 -4.14 -4.84 22.94
N GLY A 121 -4.86 -4.14 23.83
CA GLY A 121 -6.10 -3.45 23.49
C GLY A 121 -7.21 -4.39 23.00
N VAL A 122 -7.21 -5.65 23.44
CA VAL A 122 -8.26 -6.65 23.15
C VAL A 122 -8.88 -7.12 24.46
N SER A 123 -10.08 -7.71 24.41
CA SER A 123 -10.62 -8.36 25.60
C SER A 123 -9.91 -9.68 25.85
N VAL A 124 -9.93 -10.17 27.10
CA VAL A 124 -9.40 -11.50 27.41
C VAL A 124 -10.13 -12.61 26.65
N GLN A 125 -11.41 -12.39 26.33
CA GLN A 125 -12.27 -13.34 25.61
C GLN A 125 -11.88 -13.46 24.13
N ASP A 126 -11.23 -12.44 23.56
CA ASP A 126 -10.76 -12.44 22.18
C ASP A 126 -9.38 -13.13 22.01
N LEU A 127 -8.75 -13.54 23.12
CA LEU A 127 -7.46 -14.22 23.09
C LEU A 127 -7.61 -15.66 22.62
N GLN A 128 -6.73 -16.07 21.71
CA GLN A 128 -6.70 -17.43 21.18
C GLN A 128 -5.65 -18.24 21.94
N VAL A 129 -6.00 -19.43 22.42
CA VAL A 129 -5.03 -20.39 22.92
C VAL A 129 -4.55 -21.24 21.75
N ARG A 130 -3.23 -21.29 21.51
CA ARG A 130 -2.64 -22.12 20.46
C ARG A 130 -1.56 -23.03 21.03
N GLN A 131 -1.54 -24.27 20.56
CA GLN A 131 -0.45 -25.21 20.84
C GLN A 131 0.75 -24.89 19.93
N ILE A 132 1.91 -24.66 20.54
CA ILE A 132 3.20 -24.51 19.85
C ILE A 132 4.20 -25.51 20.45
N PRO A 133 5.40 -25.70 19.86
CA PRO A 133 6.41 -26.62 20.42
C PRO A 133 6.81 -26.33 21.87
N LYS A 134 6.59 -25.10 22.35
CA LYS A 134 6.85 -24.66 23.73
C LYS A 134 5.68 -24.89 24.70
N GLY A 135 4.52 -25.39 24.25
CA GLY A 135 3.30 -25.59 25.04
C GLY A 135 2.09 -24.80 24.52
N GLU A 136 1.04 -24.71 25.33
CA GLU A 136 -0.15 -23.89 25.05
C GLU A 136 0.09 -22.43 25.48
N TYR A 137 -0.04 -21.49 24.54
CA TYR A 137 0.16 -20.06 24.77
C TYR A 137 -1.03 -19.24 24.29
N LEU A 138 -1.26 -18.09 24.92
CA LEU A 138 -2.26 -17.12 24.48
C LEU A 138 -1.70 -16.27 23.34
N PHE A 139 -2.55 -15.94 22.38
CA PHE A 139 -2.25 -15.09 21.24
C PHE A 139 -3.32 -14.01 21.12
N ALA A 140 -2.88 -12.76 21.03
CA ALA A 140 -3.75 -11.66 20.61
C ALA A 140 -3.63 -11.51 19.09
N VAL A 141 -4.75 -11.64 18.39
CA VAL A 141 -4.84 -11.47 16.94
C VAL A 141 -5.59 -10.17 16.66
N LYS A 142 -4.91 -9.20 16.06
CA LYS A 142 -5.51 -7.91 15.71
C LYS A 142 -5.56 -7.76 14.20
N HIS A 143 -6.74 -7.40 13.72
CA HIS A 143 -6.95 -7.05 12.33
C HIS A 143 -6.81 -5.54 12.18
N GLU A 144 -5.73 -5.08 11.54
CA GLU A 144 -5.59 -3.69 11.12
C GLU A 144 -6.20 -3.54 9.73
N GLU A 145 -7.36 -2.91 9.65
CA GLU A 145 -7.97 -2.56 8.37
C GLU A 145 -7.11 -1.53 7.63
N GLY A 146 -6.94 -1.76 6.32
CA GLY A 146 -6.27 -0.85 5.44
C GLY A 146 -7.03 0.46 5.25
N ARG A 147 -6.33 1.58 5.33
CA ARG A 147 -6.90 2.92 5.10
C ARG A 147 -7.03 3.24 3.61
N PRO A 148 -8.01 4.08 3.20
CA PRO A 148 -8.06 4.64 1.85
C PRO A 148 -6.77 5.40 1.50
N THR A 149 -6.26 5.21 0.28
CA THR A 149 -4.97 5.79 -0.13
C THR A 149 -4.94 7.31 -0.04
N ASN A 150 -6.05 8.00 -0.33
CA ASN A 150 -6.13 9.46 -0.18
C ASN A 150 -5.91 9.94 1.26
N VAL A 151 -6.31 9.16 2.28
CA VAL A 151 -6.06 9.47 3.69
C VAL A 151 -4.56 9.31 3.99
N VAL A 152 -3.96 8.20 3.57
CA VAL A 152 -2.53 7.93 3.72
C VAL A 152 -1.69 9.02 3.02
N LEU A 153 -2.02 9.37 1.78
CA LEU A 153 -1.29 10.38 1.03
C LEU A 153 -1.34 11.77 1.69
N LYS A 154 -2.50 12.19 2.22
CA LYS A 154 -2.62 13.48 2.93
C LYS A 154 -1.70 13.55 4.15
N GLU A 155 -1.48 12.43 4.82
CA GLU A 155 -0.62 12.34 6.01
C GLU A 155 0.88 12.34 5.65
N PHE A 156 1.27 11.58 4.62
CA PHE A 156 2.69 11.30 4.36
C PHE A 156 3.33 12.11 3.22
N LEU A 157 2.57 12.64 2.25
CA LEU A 157 3.16 13.48 1.20
C LEU A 157 3.86 14.74 1.75
N PRO A 158 3.33 15.45 2.77
CA PRO A 158 4.07 16.56 3.39
C PRO A 158 5.41 16.11 3.98
N GLN A 159 5.44 14.93 4.62
CA GLN A 159 6.65 14.36 5.21
C GLN A 159 7.68 14.02 4.13
N LEU A 160 7.21 13.46 3.01
CA LEU A 160 8.04 13.13 1.86
C LEU A 160 8.79 14.36 1.33
N ILE A 161 8.11 15.50 1.19
CA ILE A 161 8.72 16.75 0.74
C ILE A 161 9.71 17.28 1.78
N SER A 162 9.35 17.24 3.07
CA SER A 162 10.22 17.75 4.15
C SER A 162 11.50 16.94 4.36
N LYS A 163 11.53 15.68 3.93
CA LYS A 163 12.71 14.80 4.02
C LYS A 163 13.76 15.08 2.95
N LEU A 164 13.45 15.89 1.93
CA LEU A 164 14.42 16.29 0.92
C LEU A 164 15.51 17.15 1.55
N SER A 165 16.71 16.58 1.62
CA SER A 165 17.91 17.25 2.16
C SER A 165 18.68 17.94 1.06
N PHE A 166 19.13 19.17 1.32
CA PHE A 166 19.92 19.97 0.40
C PHE A 166 21.14 20.56 1.11
N PRO A 167 22.34 20.58 0.49
CA PRO A 167 23.56 21.11 1.10
C PRO A 167 23.46 22.57 1.57
N LYS A 168 22.60 23.38 0.93
CA LYS A 168 22.34 24.79 1.28
C LYS A 168 20.85 25.04 1.51
N ALA A 169 20.24 24.26 2.41
CA ALA A 169 18.83 24.40 2.72
C ALA A 169 18.56 25.61 3.63
N MET A 170 17.58 26.43 3.27
CA MET A 170 17.11 27.59 4.03
C MET A 170 15.72 27.35 4.60
N LYS A 171 15.41 28.00 5.72
CA LYS A 171 14.02 28.11 6.19
C LYS A 171 13.30 29.05 5.24
N TRP A 172 12.23 28.60 4.62
CA TRP A 172 11.52 29.39 3.61
C TRP A 172 10.14 29.85 4.07
N ASN A 173 9.68 29.39 5.24
CA ASN A 173 8.41 29.80 5.86
C ASN A 173 8.53 29.85 7.40
N SER A 174 7.47 30.35 8.05
CA SER A 174 7.38 30.46 9.51
C SER A 174 7.32 29.12 10.23
N THR A 175 6.97 28.02 9.55
CA THR A 175 6.96 26.68 10.14
C THR A 175 8.35 26.07 10.27
N GLY A 176 9.37 26.71 9.70
CA GLY A 176 10.76 26.29 9.81
C GLY A 176 11.16 25.13 8.91
N VAL A 177 10.28 24.73 7.96
CA VAL A 177 10.60 23.72 6.95
C VAL A 177 11.77 24.22 6.11
N ARG A 178 12.78 23.35 5.94
CA ARG A 178 13.97 23.66 5.16
C ARG A 178 13.81 23.16 3.73
N PHE A 179 14.21 23.97 2.78
CA PHE A 179 14.26 23.61 1.37
C PHE A 179 15.41 24.35 0.68
N ALA A 180 15.87 23.87 -0.47
CA ALA A 180 16.93 24.58 -1.21
C ALA A 180 16.53 26.01 -1.59
N ARG A 181 15.25 26.23 -1.92
CA ARG A 181 14.68 27.51 -2.34
C ARG A 181 13.23 27.63 -1.88
N PRO A 182 12.66 28.84 -1.80
CA PRO A 182 11.26 29.02 -1.45
C PRO A 182 10.33 28.20 -2.34
N VAL A 183 9.47 27.42 -1.70
CA VAL A 183 8.39 26.68 -2.37
C VAL A 183 7.28 27.68 -2.67
N ARG A 184 6.86 27.72 -3.94
CA ARG A 184 5.83 28.63 -4.45
C ARG A 184 4.46 27.98 -4.46
N TRP A 185 4.40 26.67 -4.74
CA TRP A 185 3.16 25.92 -4.73
C TRP A 185 3.42 24.42 -4.60
N LEU A 186 2.41 23.70 -4.14
CA LEU A 186 2.38 22.25 -4.05
C LEU A 186 1.09 21.76 -4.71
N VAL A 187 1.19 20.76 -5.58
CA VAL A 187 0.03 20.11 -6.17
C VAL A 187 0.16 18.61 -5.97
N ALA A 188 -0.88 17.98 -5.44
CA ALA A 188 -0.99 16.53 -5.37
C ALA A 188 -2.35 16.12 -5.93
N ALA A 189 -2.36 15.26 -6.95
CA ALA A 189 -3.57 14.77 -7.60
C ALA A 189 -3.50 13.26 -7.75
N ALA A 190 -4.56 12.56 -7.33
CA ALA A 190 -4.70 11.13 -7.52
C ALA A 190 -5.97 10.83 -8.32
N ALA A 191 -5.85 10.14 -9.44
CA ALA A 191 -6.97 9.78 -10.31
C ALA A 191 -7.06 8.27 -10.46
N LYS A 192 -8.28 7.72 -10.39
CA LYS A 192 -8.50 6.29 -10.69
C LYS A 192 -8.32 6.08 -12.19
N THR A 193 -7.39 5.20 -12.57
CA THR A 193 -7.21 4.85 -13.97
C THR A 193 -8.36 3.93 -14.39
N LYS A 194 -9.27 4.43 -15.24
CA LYS A 194 -10.19 3.53 -15.97
C LYS A 194 -9.34 2.78 -16.98
N SER A 195 -9.25 1.46 -16.82
CA SER A 195 -8.60 0.58 -17.78
C SER A 195 -9.32 0.64 -19.13
N ARG A 196 -8.96 1.61 -19.99
CA ARG A 196 -9.42 1.63 -21.38
C ARG A 196 -8.51 0.74 -22.21
N VAL A 197 -8.69 -0.57 -22.07
CA VAL A 197 -8.13 -1.52 -23.04
C VAL A 197 -8.99 -1.48 -24.30
N SER A 198 -8.70 -0.53 -25.20
CA SER A 198 -9.10 -0.67 -26.60
C SER A 198 -7.93 -1.30 -27.34
N ARG A 199 -7.90 -2.63 -27.39
CA ARG A 199 -7.14 -3.32 -28.44
C ARG A 199 -7.91 -3.07 -29.74
N ARG A 200 -7.51 -2.06 -30.53
CA ARG A 200 -7.79 -2.12 -31.96
C ARG A 200 -7.00 -3.30 -32.51
N LYS A 201 -7.65 -4.46 -32.58
CA LYS A 201 -7.19 -5.58 -33.41
C LYS A 201 -7.36 -5.15 -34.86
N GLY A 202 -6.25 -5.15 -35.61
CA GLY A 202 -6.22 -5.35 -37.05
C GLY A 202 -6.56 -4.12 -37.89
N LEU A 203 -5.53 -3.58 -38.55
CA LEU A 203 -5.53 -3.53 -40.01
C LEU A 203 -4.06 -3.68 -40.43
N TRP A 204 -3.74 -4.88 -40.90
CA TRP A 204 -2.48 -5.18 -41.57
C TRP A 204 -2.57 -4.60 -42.98
N PHE A 205 -1.46 -4.03 -43.45
CA PHE A 205 -1.27 -3.56 -44.82
C PHE A 205 -1.69 -4.65 -45.82
N GLU A 206 -2.67 -4.36 -46.68
CA GLU A 206 -2.91 -5.13 -47.89
C GLU A 206 -1.73 -4.93 -48.84
N THR A 207 -1.07 -6.02 -49.20
CA THR A 207 -0.14 -6.08 -50.33
C THR A 207 -0.92 -5.92 -51.65
N PRO A 208 -0.41 -5.17 -52.64
CA PRO A 208 -1.06 -5.08 -53.94
C PRO A 208 -0.87 -6.40 -54.71
N SER A 209 -1.98 -6.96 -55.23
CA SER A 209 -1.93 -8.00 -56.27
C SER A 209 -1.50 -7.39 -57.62
N PRO A 210 -0.83 -8.15 -58.49
CA PRO A 210 -0.19 -7.63 -59.69
C PRO A 210 -1.20 -7.48 -60.83
N ILE A 211 -0.95 -6.48 -61.68
CA ILE A 211 -1.33 -6.46 -63.11
C ILE A 211 -0.08 -6.11 -63.88
#